data_AF-A0A4Y9YIA8-F1
#
_entry.id   AF-A0A4Y9YIA8-F1
#
_cell.length_a   1.000
_cell.length_b   1.000
_cell.length_c   1.000
_cell.angle_alpha   90.00
_cell.angle_beta   90.00
_cell.angle_gamma   90.00
#
_symmetry.space_group_name_H-M   'P 1'
#
loop_
_entity.id
_entity.type
_entity.pdbx_description
1 polymer ?
#
loop_
_entity_poly.entity_id
_entity_poly.type
_entity_poly.pdbx_seq_one_letter_code
_entity_poly.pdbx_strand_id
1 'polypeptide(L)'
;MRFRDSNVTLCDASRLDATRRARTLHAAAMSAPPPTVPSVLLPELIGFVPQFLLDDVINSANEATQQAVDAMEAFLERRDAARDDADAWKSAEELEKGLNAFQTLLESHVDIAFDFFEAWSLRNIFAIPADLPIVAPHQKGLNLEEPEEKETELLQEIKDLRRQIQVQRKLRRLYSHAVRASAAQLAHSKSRLERLSFLRAPQLQALLALSGEFQSMYNSVSSLPPLDPSFTAPEQAGPSEPGKRPWETNKTGYINWAVEQLMLRAKEKAKGEGGFGEGSSAVGAVAASAYGVGSADDVKAVLELTGGSEALAGLEGRQSQEEQMDTQ
;
A
#
# COMPACT_ATOMS: atom_id res chain seq x y z
N MET A 1 96.64 43.72 19.13
CA MET A 1 95.17 43.88 19.04
C MET A 1 94.83 44.15 17.58
N ARG A 2 93.82 43.45 17.03
CA ARG A 2 93.27 43.48 15.65
C ARG A 2 93.96 42.59 14.61
N PHE A 3 93.30 41.46 14.34
CA PHE A 3 93.20 40.88 12.99
C PHE A 3 91.71 40.95 12.61
N ARG A 4 91.41 41.57 11.47
CA ARG A 4 90.07 41.79 10.91
C ARG A 4 89.89 40.93 9.67
N ASP A 5 88.74 40.25 9.63
CA ASP A 5 87.77 40.15 8.54
C ASP A 5 88.26 39.77 7.13
N SER A 6 88.11 38.49 6.78
CA SER A 6 88.08 37.98 5.39
C SER A 6 87.39 36.62 5.36
N ASN A 7 86.09 36.52 5.67
CA ASN A 7 85.36 35.25 5.48
C ASN A 7 83.81 35.37 5.38
N VAL A 8 83.28 36.55 5.03
CA VAL A 8 81.81 36.77 5.05
C VAL A 8 81.18 36.74 3.64
N THR A 9 81.95 36.77 2.55
CA THR A 9 81.37 36.98 1.20
C THR A 9 81.13 35.71 0.37
N LEU A 10 81.59 34.52 0.80
CA LEU A 10 81.40 33.29 0.00
C LEU A 10 80.16 32.47 0.38
N CYS A 11 79.60 32.64 1.58
CA CYS A 11 78.43 31.85 2.02
C CYS A 11 77.08 32.36 1.48
N ASP A 12 76.96 33.64 1.12
CA ASP A 12 75.69 34.20 0.65
C ASP A 12 75.43 33.94 -0.84
N ALA A 13 76.47 33.82 -1.67
CA ALA A 13 76.32 33.51 -3.09
C ALA A 13 75.77 32.07 -3.31
N SER A 14 76.22 31.10 -2.52
CA SER A 14 75.75 29.71 -2.62
C SER A 14 74.32 29.51 -2.09
N ARG A 15 73.87 30.33 -1.14
CA ARG A 15 72.47 30.30 -0.64
C ARG A 15 71.49 30.91 -1.63
N LEU A 16 71.88 31.97 -2.33
CA LEU A 16 71.06 32.60 -3.37
C LEU A 16 70.93 31.70 -4.62
N ASP A 17 71.99 30.99 -5.01
CA ASP A 17 71.93 30.07 -6.15
C ASP A 17 71.13 28.78 -5.84
N ALA A 18 71.17 28.29 -4.60
CA ALA A 18 70.36 27.16 -4.16
C ALA A 18 68.85 27.50 -4.10
N THR A 19 68.50 28.70 -3.63
CA THR A 19 67.11 29.18 -3.64
C THR A 19 66.62 29.49 -5.05
N ARG A 20 67.48 30.00 -5.94
CA ARG A 20 67.12 30.23 -7.35
C ARG A 20 66.93 28.92 -8.12
N ARG A 21 67.79 27.92 -7.88
CA ARG A 21 67.66 26.56 -8.45
C ARG A 21 66.44 25.80 -7.91
N ALA A 22 66.11 25.94 -6.63
CA ALA A 22 64.89 25.38 -6.05
C ALA A 22 63.62 26.01 -6.63
N ARG A 23 63.64 27.33 -6.89
CA ARG A 23 62.53 28.04 -7.56
C ARG A 23 62.36 27.62 -9.03
N THR A 24 63.46 27.41 -9.75
CA THR A 24 63.39 26.93 -11.15
C THR A 24 63.01 25.46 -11.26
N LEU A 25 63.33 24.61 -10.27
CA LEU A 25 62.89 23.22 -10.23
C LEU A 25 61.39 23.09 -9.87
N HIS A 26 60.86 23.96 -9.01
CA HIS A 26 59.41 24.05 -8.77
C HIS A 26 58.64 24.61 -9.98
N ALA A 27 59.24 25.52 -10.75
CA ALA A 27 58.60 26.08 -11.95
C ALA A 27 58.60 25.12 -13.15
N ALA A 28 59.57 24.20 -13.25
CA ALA A 28 59.66 23.23 -14.34
C ALA A 28 58.74 22.01 -14.20
N ALA A 29 58.17 21.77 -13.00
CA ALA A 29 57.17 20.71 -12.76
C ALA A 29 55.72 21.16 -13.02
N MET A 30 55.52 22.29 -13.70
CA MET A 30 54.21 22.84 -14.07
C MET A 30 53.84 22.57 -15.55
N SER A 31 54.56 21.72 -16.27
CA SER A 31 54.16 21.31 -17.63
C SER A 31 53.54 19.91 -17.62
N ALA A 32 52.23 19.89 -17.89
CA ALA A 32 51.29 18.77 -17.92
C ALA A 32 50.65 18.41 -16.57
N PRO A 33 49.29 18.39 -16.48
CA PRO A 33 48.61 17.82 -15.33
C PRO A 33 49.01 16.34 -15.20
N PRO A 34 49.24 15.82 -13.98
CA PRO A 34 49.48 14.40 -13.78
C PRO A 34 48.29 13.61 -14.36
N PRO A 35 48.51 12.39 -14.87
CA PRO A 35 47.39 11.55 -15.32
C PRO A 35 46.43 11.39 -14.14
N THR A 36 45.23 11.96 -14.28
CA THR A 36 44.16 11.82 -13.30
C THR A 36 43.31 10.63 -13.67
N VAL A 37 42.83 9.93 -12.64
CA VAL A 37 41.85 8.86 -12.81
C VAL A 37 40.58 9.37 -13.52
N PRO A 38 39.79 8.49 -14.15
CA PRO A 38 38.52 8.87 -14.76
C PRO A 38 37.64 9.69 -13.82
N SER A 39 37.05 10.77 -14.34
CA SER A 39 36.26 11.77 -13.61
C SER A 39 35.01 11.22 -12.89
N VAL A 40 34.71 9.93 -13.08
CA VAL A 40 33.54 9.24 -12.51
C VAL A 40 33.84 8.66 -11.13
N LEU A 41 35.09 8.25 -10.85
CA LEU A 41 35.45 7.62 -9.57
C LEU A 41 35.28 8.55 -8.39
N LEU A 42 35.54 9.84 -8.61
CA LEU A 42 35.50 10.81 -7.54
C LEU A 42 34.05 11.12 -7.11
N PRO A 43 33.12 11.45 -8.02
CA PRO A 43 31.69 11.55 -7.68
C PRO A 43 31.11 10.27 -7.08
N GLU A 44 31.58 9.11 -7.54
CA GLU A 44 31.20 7.81 -6.97
C GLU A 44 31.68 7.66 -5.51
N LEU A 45 32.86 8.16 -5.17
CA LEU A 45 33.42 8.07 -3.83
C LEU A 45 32.77 9.08 -2.85
N ILE A 46 32.56 10.32 -3.29
CA ILE A 46 32.06 11.39 -2.42
C ILE A 46 30.53 11.55 -2.47
N GLY A 47 29.87 10.96 -3.46
CA GLY A 47 28.42 10.99 -3.64
C GLY A 47 27.86 12.27 -4.28
N PHE A 48 28.73 13.19 -4.71
CA PHE A 48 28.36 14.44 -5.40
C PHE A 48 29.46 14.86 -6.37
N VAL A 49 29.16 15.76 -7.31
CA VAL A 49 30.16 16.32 -8.23
C VAL A 49 30.84 17.52 -7.56
N PRO A 50 32.18 17.58 -7.46
CA PRO A 50 32.87 18.68 -6.78
C PRO A 50 32.57 20.07 -7.33
N GLN A 51 32.28 20.17 -8.62
CA GLN A 51 31.92 21.43 -9.27
C GLN A 51 30.71 22.07 -8.58
N PHE A 52 29.66 21.28 -8.27
CA PHE A 52 28.49 21.82 -7.57
C PHE A 52 28.81 22.36 -6.18
N LEU A 53 29.73 21.72 -5.45
CA LEU A 53 30.17 22.24 -4.16
C LEU A 53 30.90 23.58 -4.32
N LEU A 54 31.73 23.71 -5.36
CA LEU A 54 32.47 24.94 -5.63
C LEU A 54 31.52 26.06 -6.08
N ASP A 55 30.53 25.75 -6.94
CA ASP A 55 29.48 26.68 -7.34
C ASP A 55 28.70 27.20 -6.12
N ASP A 56 28.31 26.31 -5.20
CA ASP A 56 27.59 26.69 -3.97
C ASP A 56 28.46 27.60 -3.07
N VAL A 57 29.76 27.33 -2.98
CA VAL A 57 30.70 28.16 -2.21
C VAL A 57 30.85 29.55 -2.85
N ILE A 58 30.95 29.63 -4.18
CA ILE A 58 31.04 30.89 -4.91
C ILE A 58 29.76 31.71 -4.71
N ASN A 59 28.60 31.08 -4.86
CA ASN A 59 27.31 31.72 -4.63
C ASN A 59 27.20 32.26 -3.19
N SER A 60 27.60 31.47 -2.20
CA SER A 60 27.59 31.89 -0.80
C SER A 60 28.56 33.05 -0.53
N ALA A 61 29.73 33.07 -1.17
CA ALA A 61 30.70 34.14 -1.03
C ALA A 61 30.21 35.46 -1.67
N ASN A 62 29.56 35.38 -2.83
CA ASN A 62 28.97 36.53 -3.49
C ASN A 62 27.79 37.09 -2.68
N GLU A 63 26.94 36.22 -2.14
CA GLU A 63 25.86 36.63 -1.23
C GLU A 63 26.41 37.29 0.04
N ALA A 64 27.44 36.71 0.66
CA ALA A 64 28.08 37.30 1.84
C ALA A 64 28.74 38.65 1.55
N THR A 65 29.30 38.81 0.34
CA THR A 65 29.91 40.07 -0.12
C THR A 65 28.84 41.15 -0.26
N GLN A 66 27.71 40.84 -0.90
CA GLN A 66 26.57 41.75 -1.01
C GLN A 66 26.05 42.16 0.38
N GLN A 67 25.82 41.18 1.25
CA GLN A 67 25.36 41.43 2.62
C GLN A 67 26.33 42.32 3.42
N ALA A 68 27.64 42.17 3.21
CA ALA A 68 28.64 43.01 3.86
C ALA A 68 28.62 44.46 3.36
N VAL A 69 28.41 44.68 2.06
CA VAL A 69 28.23 46.02 1.47
C VAL A 69 26.95 46.66 1.98
N ASP A 70 25.83 45.94 1.95
CA ASP A 70 24.53 46.43 2.46
C ASP A 70 24.60 46.80 3.96
N ALA A 71 25.29 45.96 4.76
CA ALA A 71 25.50 46.24 6.18
C ALA A 71 26.40 47.46 6.41
N MET A 72 27.40 47.68 5.54
CA MET A 72 28.26 48.85 5.57
C MET A 72 27.46 50.11 5.22
N GLU A 73 26.61 50.06 4.20
CA GLU A 73 25.70 51.14 3.82
C GLU A 73 24.81 51.55 5.00
N ALA A 74 24.07 50.60 5.57
CA ALA A 74 23.17 50.85 6.70
C ALA A 74 23.92 51.39 7.94
N PHE A 75 25.16 50.94 8.17
CA PHE A 75 26.00 51.47 9.26
C PHE A 75 26.39 52.93 9.02
N LEU A 76 26.79 53.27 7.79
CA LEU A 76 27.20 54.62 7.42
C LEU A 76 26.01 55.59 7.43
N GLU A 77 24.85 55.18 6.91
CA GLU A 77 23.61 55.96 6.99
C GLU A 77 23.22 56.28 8.43
N ARG A 78 23.27 55.27 9.31
CA ARG A 78 22.97 55.46 10.74
C ARG A 78 23.96 56.41 11.41
N ARG A 79 25.23 56.36 11.01
CA ARG A 79 26.28 57.25 11.54
C ARG A 79 26.08 58.69 11.08
N ASP A 80 25.75 58.89 9.82
CA ASP A 80 25.58 60.21 9.22
C ASP A 80 24.25 60.86 9.66
N ALA A 81 23.19 60.07 9.90
CA ALA A 81 21.95 60.55 10.53
C ALA A 81 22.15 61.07 11.97
N ALA A 82 23.25 60.70 12.64
CA ALA A 82 23.61 61.23 13.96
C ALA A 82 24.42 62.53 13.90
N ARG A 83 24.82 62.99 12.70
CA ARG A 83 25.53 64.25 12.47
C ARG A 83 24.59 65.24 11.76
N ASP A 84 24.11 66.24 12.50
CA ASP A 84 23.29 67.34 11.97
C ASP A 84 24.14 68.30 11.11
N ASP A 85 24.65 67.85 9.96
CA ASP A 85 25.53 68.62 9.08
C ASP A 85 24.77 69.14 7.83
N ALA A 86 24.89 70.44 7.54
CA ALA A 86 24.19 71.11 6.43
C ALA A 86 24.66 70.69 5.01
N ASP A 87 25.82 70.04 4.90
CA ASP A 87 26.38 69.47 3.66
C ASP A 87 26.10 67.95 3.52
N ALA A 88 25.18 67.40 4.32
CA ALA A 88 24.82 65.98 4.32
C ALA A 88 24.48 65.42 2.93
N TRP A 89 23.83 66.21 2.07
CA TRP A 89 23.45 65.79 0.72
C TRP A 89 24.65 65.51 -0.20
N LYS A 90 25.72 66.30 -0.11
CA LYS A 90 26.95 66.07 -0.90
C LYS A 90 27.76 64.92 -0.34
N SER A 91 27.82 64.80 0.99
CA SER A 91 28.49 63.68 1.66
C SER A 91 27.82 62.35 1.36
N ALA A 92 26.49 62.31 1.27
CA ALA A 92 25.75 61.11 0.90
C ALA A 92 26.01 60.66 -0.54
N GLU A 93 26.04 61.59 -1.51
CA GLU A 93 26.32 61.25 -2.91
C GLU A 93 27.79 60.79 -3.12
N GLU A 94 28.74 61.41 -2.41
CA GLU A 94 30.14 60.97 -2.42
C GLU A 94 30.31 59.60 -1.75
N LEU A 95 29.55 59.34 -0.69
CA LEU A 95 29.54 58.05 0.01
C LEU A 95 28.97 56.94 -0.86
N GLU A 96 27.84 57.16 -1.53
CA GLU A 96 27.23 56.20 -2.45
C GLU A 96 28.18 55.87 -3.60
N LYS A 97 28.84 56.87 -4.19
CA LYS A 97 29.88 56.67 -5.22
C LYS A 97 31.07 55.88 -4.70
N GLY A 98 31.53 56.19 -3.49
CA GLY A 98 32.65 55.48 -2.84
C GLY A 98 32.31 54.03 -2.51
N LEU A 99 31.09 53.80 -2.02
CA LEU A 99 30.57 52.47 -1.69
C LEU A 99 30.40 51.62 -2.95
N ASN A 100 29.84 52.18 -4.02
CA ASN A 100 29.68 51.48 -5.30
C ASN A 100 31.05 51.14 -5.93
N ALA A 101 32.01 52.06 -5.86
CA ALA A 101 33.39 51.78 -6.30
C ALA A 101 34.05 50.68 -5.45
N PHE A 102 33.81 50.66 -4.13
CA PHE A 102 34.28 49.62 -3.23
C PHE A 102 33.62 48.26 -3.52
N GLN A 103 32.31 48.23 -3.74
CA GLN A 103 31.56 47.04 -4.12
C GLN A 103 32.12 46.43 -5.41
N THR A 104 32.25 47.23 -6.47
CA THR A 104 32.80 46.77 -7.76
C THR A 104 34.23 46.23 -7.59
N LEU A 105 35.06 46.90 -6.78
CA LEU A 105 36.41 46.46 -6.49
C LEU A 105 36.43 45.12 -5.75
N LEU A 106 35.55 44.96 -4.75
CA LEU A 106 35.44 43.78 -3.93
C LEU A 106 34.95 42.59 -4.75
N GLU A 107 33.88 42.76 -5.52
CA GLU A 107 33.35 41.76 -6.46
C GLU A 107 34.44 41.27 -7.41
N SER A 108 35.17 42.19 -8.06
CA SER A 108 36.24 41.80 -8.99
C SER A 108 37.38 40.99 -8.33
N HIS A 109 37.72 41.26 -7.06
CA HIS A 109 38.76 40.50 -6.36
C HIS A 109 38.24 39.16 -5.84
N VAL A 110 37.00 39.13 -5.39
CA VAL A 110 36.30 37.92 -4.92
C VAL A 110 36.20 36.94 -6.09
N ASP A 111 35.71 37.38 -7.25
CA ASP A 111 35.59 36.54 -8.45
C ASP A 111 36.95 35.94 -8.85
N ILE A 112 37.99 36.76 -8.97
CA ILE A 112 39.34 36.30 -9.33
C ILE A 112 39.90 35.30 -8.30
N ALA A 113 39.72 35.58 -7.00
CA ALA A 113 40.21 34.71 -5.94
C ALA A 113 39.49 33.37 -5.94
N PHE A 114 38.18 33.37 -6.19
CA PHE A 114 37.38 32.15 -6.24
C PHE A 114 37.59 31.35 -7.53
N ASP A 115 37.86 31.98 -8.67
CA ASP A 115 38.32 31.28 -9.89
C ASP A 115 39.64 30.52 -9.63
N PHE A 116 40.60 31.15 -8.95
CA PHE A 116 41.84 30.49 -8.56
C PHE A 116 41.60 29.37 -7.54
N PHE A 117 40.70 29.57 -6.59
CA PHE A 117 40.32 28.56 -5.62
C PHE A 117 39.65 27.35 -6.29
N GLU A 118 38.76 27.56 -7.26
CA GLU A 118 38.10 26.50 -8.01
C GLU A 118 39.14 25.65 -8.76
N ALA A 119 39.98 26.32 -9.56
CA ALA A 119 41.03 25.66 -10.33
C ALA A 119 42.03 24.92 -9.43
N TRP A 120 42.41 25.52 -8.28
CA TRP A 120 43.31 24.89 -7.33
C TRP A 120 42.66 23.68 -6.63
N SER A 121 41.38 23.78 -6.26
CA SER A 121 40.64 22.72 -5.58
C SER A 121 40.46 21.51 -6.47
N LEU A 122 40.07 21.70 -7.74
CA LEU A 122 39.95 20.62 -8.71
C LEU A 122 41.30 19.93 -9.01
N ARG A 123 42.40 20.70 -8.94
CA ARG A 123 43.75 20.18 -9.21
C ARG A 123 44.43 19.50 -8.02
N ASN A 124 44.04 19.82 -6.78
CA ASN A 124 44.75 19.34 -5.58
C ASN A 124 43.85 18.56 -4.63
N ILE A 125 42.70 19.09 -4.24
CA ILE A 125 41.80 18.46 -3.28
C ILE A 125 41.02 17.34 -3.96
N PHE A 126 40.46 17.63 -5.12
CA PHE A 126 39.65 16.71 -5.91
C PHE A 126 40.46 16.04 -7.02
N ALA A 127 41.78 15.97 -6.87
CA ALA A 127 42.64 15.25 -7.80
C ALA A 127 43.11 13.95 -7.17
N ILE A 128 42.76 12.84 -7.81
CA ILE A 128 43.26 11.51 -7.45
C ILE A 128 44.35 11.15 -8.48
N PRO A 129 45.58 10.83 -8.03
CA PRO A 129 46.65 10.41 -8.93
C PRO A 129 46.32 9.05 -9.57
N ALA A 130 46.58 8.89 -10.87
CA ALA A 130 46.33 7.63 -11.58
C ALA A 130 47.15 6.43 -11.05
N ASP A 131 48.26 6.70 -10.35
CA ASP A 131 49.13 5.66 -9.80
C ASP A 131 48.59 5.02 -8.51
N LEU A 132 47.52 5.57 -7.92
CA LEU A 132 46.94 5.04 -6.69
C LEU A 132 45.78 4.09 -7.00
N PRO A 133 45.88 2.78 -6.67
CA PRO A 133 44.78 1.84 -6.84
C PRO A 133 43.71 2.08 -5.76
N ILE A 134 42.82 3.05 -5.99
CA ILE A 134 41.65 3.27 -5.15
C ILE A 134 40.57 2.28 -5.56
N VAL A 135 40.14 1.46 -4.60
CA VAL A 135 38.97 0.59 -4.74
C VAL A 135 37.85 1.21 -3.91
N ALA A 136 36.74 1.57 -4.53
CA ALA A 136 35.60 2.11 -3.81
C ALA A 136 35.01 1.05 -2.86
N PRO A 137 34.42 1.42 -1.72
CA PRO A 137 33.89 0.45 -0.75
C PRO A 137 32.89 -0.54 -1.34
N HIS A 138 32.05 -0.10 -2.28
CA HIS A 138 31.06 -0.94 -2.99
C HIS A 138 31.64 -1.72 -4.16
N GLN A 139 32.84 -1.36 -4.64
CA GLN A 139 33.61 -2.17 -5.59
C GLN A 139 34.37 -3.31 -4.89
N LYS A 140 34.40 -3.32 -3.54
CA LYS A 140 35.06 -4.36 -2.77
C LYS A 140 34.30 -5.69 -2.91
N GLY A 141 34.94 -6.66 -3.56
CA GLY A 141 34.35 -7.98 -3.81
C GLY A 141 33.48 -8.05 -5.07
N LEU A 142 33.56 -7.03 -5.93
CA LEU A 142 32.97 -7.09 -7.26
C LEU A 142 33.85 -8.01 -8.14
N ASN A 143 33.30 -9.15 -8.53
CA ASN A 143 33.95 -10.06 -9.47
C ASN A 143 33.46 -9.73 -10.89
N LEU A 144 34.29 -9.02 -11.66
CA LEU A 144 34.00 -8.68 -13.06
C LEU A 144 34.28 -9.85 -14.04
N GLU A 145 34.70 -11.00 -13.52
CA GLU A 145 35.01 -12.21 -14.30
C GLU A 145 33.77 -13.13 -14.50
N GLU A 146 32.60 -12.71 -14.02
CA GLU A 146 31.35 -13.45 -14.20
C GLU A 146 30.92 -13.38 -15.68
N PRO A 147 30.65 -14.51 -16.36
CA PRO A 147 30.17 -14.49 -17.74
C PRO A 147 28.75 -13.91 -17.86
N GLU A 148 28.48 -13.20 -18.95
CA GLU A 148 27.16 -12.62 -19.27
C GLU A 148 26.02 -13.66 -19.22
N GLU A 149 26.31 -14.92 -19.55
CA GLU A 149 25.35 -16.02 -19.48
C GLU A 149 24.75 -16.17 -18.07
N LYS A 150 25.58 -16.12 -17.03
CA LYS A 150 25.12 -16.21 -15.64
C LYS A 150 24.30 -15.00 -15.21
N GLU A 151 24.61 -13.81 -15.71
CA GLU A 151 23.77 -12.64 -15.44
C GLU A 151 22.36 -12.84 -16.01
N THR A 152 22.26 -13.38 -17.22
CA THR A 152 20.96 -13.67 -17.83
C THR A 152 20.21 -14.76 -17.08
N GLU A 153 20.90 -15.82 -16.61
CA GLU A 153 20.31 -16.87 -15.77
C GLU A 153 19.78 -16.31 -14.45
N LEU A 154 20.58 -15.49 -13.74
CA LEU A 154 20.17 -14.84 -12.50
C LEU A 154 18.98 -13.88 -12.72
N LEU A 155 18.95 -13.15 -13.83
CA LEU A 155 17.82 -12.30 -14.18
C LEU A 155 16.56 -13.11 -14.47
N GLN A 156 16.69 -14.28 -15.10
CA GLN A 156 15.58 -15.23 -15.29
C GLN A 156 15.11 -15.79 -13.94
N GLU A 157 16.01 -16.22 -13.07
CA GLU A 157 15.70 -16.70 -11.72
C GLU A 157 14.95 -15.62 -10.91
N ILE A 158 15.41 -14.36 -10.96
CA ILE A 158 14.73 -13.24 -10.31
C ILE A 158 13.30 -13.07 -10.84
N LYS A 159 13.07 -13.21 -12.16
CA LYS A 159 11.73 -13.14 -12.76
C LYS A 159 10.85 -14.29 -12.29
N ASP A 160 11.38 -15.50 -12.23
CA ASP A 160 10.67 -16.68 -11.77
C ASP A 160 10.30 -16.60 -10.30
N LEU A 161 11.23 -16.15 -9.44
CA LEU A 161 10.97 -15.90 -8.03
C LEU A 161 9.90 -14.82 -7.83
N ARG A 162 9.94 -13.74 -8.62
CA ARG A 162 8.89 -12.71 -8.61
C ARG A 162 7.53 -13.30 -8.98
N ARG A 163 7.45 -14.15 -10.01
CA ARG A 163 6.22 -14.86 -10.41
C ARG A 163 5.74 -15.79 -9.30
N GLN A 164 6.64 -16.56 -8.69
CA GLN A 164 6.32 -17.47 -7.58
C GLN A 164 5.75 -16.70 -6.38
N ILE A 165 6.36 -15.56 -6.01
CA ILE A 165 5.85 -14.69 -4.95
C ILE A 165 4.46 -14.16 -5.29
N GLN A 166 4.21 -13.76 -6.54
CA GLN A 166 2.88 -13.31 -6.96
C GLN A 166 1.83 -14.43 -6.85
N VAL A 167 2.16 -15.65 -7.29
CA VAL A 167 1.28 -16.82 -7.16
C VAL A 167 1.00 -17.13 -5.70
N GLN A 168 2.02 -17.16 -4.85
CA GLN A 168 1.87 -17.38 -3.41
C GLN A 168 1.02 -16.29 -2.74
N ARG A 169 1.18 -15.01 -3.14
CA ARG A 169 0.34 -13.91 -2.65
C ARG A 169 -1.12 -14.07 -3.06
N LYS A 170 -1.41 -14.49 -4.30
CA LYS A 170 -2.79 -14.79 -4.77
C LYS A 170 -3.39 -15.95 -3.97
N LEU A 171 -2.64 -17.03 -3.82
CA LEU A 171 -3.06 -18.21 -3.06
C LEU A 171 -3.35 -17.86 -1.59
N ARG A 172 -2.50 -17.06 -0.95
CA ARG A 172 -2.73 -16.56 0.42
C ARG A 172 -4.03 -15.77 0.55
N ARG A 173 -4.39 -14.96 -0.45
CA ARG A 173 -5.67 -14.22 -0.46
C ARG A 173 -6.86 -15.19 -0.53
N LEU A 174 -6.79 -16.19 -1.41
CA LEU A 174 -7.84 -17.21 -1.54
C LEU A 174 -8.01 -18.02 -0.24
N TYR A 175 -6.92 -18.48 0.37
CA TYR A 175 -7.00 -19.18 1.66
C TYR A 175 -7.55 -18.29 2.77
N SER A 176 -7.15 -17.02 2.82
CA SER A 176 -7.71 -16.08 3.79
C SER A 176 -9.22 -15.91 3.63
N HIS A 177 -9.71 -15.88 2.39
CA HIS A 177 -11.14 -15.84 2.11
C HIS A 177 -11.84 -17.16 2.52
N ALA A 178 -11.27 -18.31 2.17
CA ALA A 178 -11.80 -19.61 2.52
C ALA A 178 -11.90 -19.82 4.04
N VAL A 179 -10.90 -19.38 4.80
CA VAL A 179 -10.91 -19.42 6.27
C VAL A 179 -12.05 -18.56 6.84
N ARG A 180 -12.26 -17.34 6.31
CA ARG A 180 -13.36 -16.48 6.75
C ARG A 180 -14.73 -17.09 6.43
N ALA A 181 -14.90 -17.62 5.22
CA ALA A 181 -16.14 -18.28 4.82
C ALA A 181 -16.44 -19.52 5.71
N SER A 182 -15.42 -20.35 5.94
CA SER A 182 -15.52 -21.51 6.85
C SER A 182 -15.88 -21.09 8.28
N ALA A 183 -15.25 -20.03 8.81
CA ALA A 183 -15.57 -19.51 10.14
C ALA A 183 -17.01 -19.00 10.24
N ALA A 184 -17.50 -18.30 9.21
CA ALA A 184 -18.88 -17.84 9.15
C ALA A 184 -19.88 -19.00 9.10
N GLN A 185 -19.62 -20.02 8.27
CA GLN A 185 -20.45 -21.23 8.20
C GLN A 185 -20.46 -21.98 9.54
N LEU A 186 -19.31 -22.08 10.19
CA LEU A 186 -19.18 -22.69 11.51
C LEU A 186 -20.02 -21.91 12.53
N ALA A 187 -19.93 -20.58 12.58
CA ALA A 187 -20.74 -19.74 13.46
C ALA A 187 -22.25 -19.92 13.21
N HIS A 188 -22.67 -19.95 11.95
CA HIS A 188 -24.07 -20.21 11.59
C HIS A 188 -24.54 -21.60 12.04
N SER A 189 -23.73 -22.63 11.82
CA SER A 189 -24.04 -24.00 12.25
C SER A 189 -24.15 -24.12 13.78
N LYS A 190 -23.28 -23.41 14.52
CA LYS A 190 -23.32 -23.33 15.99
C LYS A 190 -24.58 -22.64 16.48
N SER A 191 -24.92 -21.47 15.92
CA SER A 191 -26.16 -20.77 16.28
C SER A 191 -27.41 -21.61 15.98
N ARG A 192 -27.41 -22.35 14.86
CA ARG A 192 -28.51 -23.27 14.54
C ARG A 192 -28.57 -24.43 15.53
N LEU A 193 -27.44 -24.98 15.96
CA LEU A 193 -27.38 -25.99 17.02
C LEU A 193 -27.92 -25.44 18.34
N GLU A 194 -27.48 -24.26 18.76
CA GLU A 194 -28.00 -23.57 19.96
C GLU A 194 -29.50 -23.37 19.88
N ARG A 195 -30.02 -22.92 18.73
CA ARG A 195 -31.47 -22.80 18.50
C ARG A 195 -32.19 -24.15 18.55
N LEU A 196 -31.57 -25.25 18.15
CA LEU A 196 -32.19 -26.58 18.22
C LEU A 196 -31.88 -27.30 19.54
N SER A 197 -31.04 -26.72 20.40
CA SER A 197 -30.61 -27.34 21.64
C SER A 197 -31.76 -27.54 22.63
N PHE A 198 -32.81 -26.71 22.55
CA PHE A 198 -34.04 -26.91 23.33
C PHE A 198 -34.79 -28.18 22.93
N LEU A 199 -34.66 -28.67 21.69
CA LEU A 199 -35.28 -29.93 21.27
C LEU A 199 -34.64 -31.15 21.95
N ARG A 200 -33.43 -30.97 22.49
CA ARG A 200 -32.73 -31.99 23.29
C ARG A 200 -33.17 -31.98 24.76
N ALA A 201 -34.15 -31.15 25.14
CA ALA A 201 -34.69 -31.12 26.49
C ALA A 201 -35.34 -32.47 26.88
N PRO A 202 -35.33 -32.82 28.18
CA PRO A 202 -35.87 -34.10 28.69
C PRO A 202 -37.37 -34.30 28.42
N GLN A 203 -38.10 -33.22 28.18
CA GLN A 203 -39.54 -33.23 27.89
C GLN A 203 -39.86 -33.91 26.55
N LEU A 204 -39.02 -33.70 25.52
CA LEU A 204 -39.21 -34.38 24.22
C LEU A 204 -38.82 -35.85 24.27
N GLN A 205 -37.85 -36.23 25.13
CA GLN A 205 -37.55 -37.64 25.39
C GLN A 205 -38.73 -38.35 26.08
N ALA A 206 -39.46 -37.66 26.97
CA ALA A 206 -40.70 -38.19 27.55
C ALA A 206 -41.82 -38.32 26.50
N LEU A 207 -41.96 -37.36 25.57
CA LEU A 207 -42.93 -37.45 24.47
C LEU A 207 -42.60 -38.58 23.46
N LEU A 208 -41.31 -38.85 23.22
CA LEU A 208 -40.89 -40.00 22.42
C LEU A 208 -41.27 -41.33 23.09
N ALA A 209 -41.13 -41.44 24.42
CA ALA A 209 -41.59 -42.62 25.16
C ALA A 209 -43.12 -42.79 25.08
N LEU A 210 -43.87 -41.69 25.21
CA LEU A 210 -45.34 -41.69 25.12
C LEU A 210 -45.85 -42.15 23.75
N SER A 211 -45.09 -41.91 22.67
CA SER A 211 -45.44 -42.42 21.34
C SER A 211 -45.48 -43.96 21.29
N GLY A 212 -44.62 -44.64 22.04
CA GLY A 212 -44.62 -46.09 22.17
C GLY A 212 -45.86 -46.60 22.93
N GLU A 213 -46.27 -45.90 23.98
CA GLU A 213 -47.50 -46.21 24.73
C GLU A 213 -48.75 -45.97 23.89
N PHE A 214 -48.81 -44.89 23.10
CA PHE A 214 -49.92 -44.67 22.16
C PHE A 214 -49.95 -45.70 21.04
N GLN A 215 -48.80 -46.15 20.54
CA GLN A 215 -48.74 -47.24 19.56
C GLN A 215 -49.19 -48.57 20.16
N SER A 216 -48.80 -48.88 21.41
CA SER A 216 -49.29 -50.10 22.08
C SER A 216 -50.78 -50.03 22.36
N MET A 217 -51.29 -48.87 22.77
CA MET A 217 -52.72 -48.63 22.97
C MET A 217 -53.48 -48.74 21.65
N TYR A 218 -53.00 -48.11 20.57
CA TYR A 218 -53.59 -48.20 19.24
C TYR A 218 -53.61 -49.65 18.75
N ASN A 219 -52.51 -50.40 18.91
CA ASN A 219 -52.44 -51.81 18.57
C ASN A 219 -53.41 -52.64 19.42
N SER A 220 -53.57 -52.32 20.70
CA SER A 220 -54.55 -53.01 21.56
C SER A 220 -55.99 -52.72 21.14
N VAL A 221 -56.32 -51.48 20.78
CA VAL A 221 -57.65 -51.06 20.34
C VAL A 221 -57.96 -51.59 18.95
N SER A 222 -56.98 -51.62 18.04
CA SER A 222 -57.15 -52.19 16.71
C SER A 222 -57.19 -53.73 16.71
N SER A 223 -56.68 -54.36 17.77
CA SER A 223 -56.83 -55.81 18.01
C SER A 223 -58.14 -56.20 18.68
N LEU A 224 -58.96 -55.24 19.13
CA LEU A 224 -60.30 -55.53 19.62
C LEU A 224 -61.20 -55.99 18.46
N PRO A 225 -62.06 -56.99 18.66
CA PRO A 225 -63.05 -57.39 17.66
C PRO A 225 -63.91 -56.18 17.26
N PRO A 226 -64.31 -56.03 15.99
CA PRO A 226 -65.26 -55.00 15.61
C PRO A 226 -66.52 -55.15 16.46
N LEU A 227 -67.00 -54.02 17.02
CA LEU A 227 -68.24 -53.99 17.78
C LEU A 227 -69.35 -54.59 16.91
N ASP A 228 -69.94 -55.69 17.37
CA ASP A 228 -71.07 -56.34 16.72
C ASP A 228 -72.25 -55.36 16.73
N PRO A 229 -72.81 -54.96 15.57
CA PRO A 229 -73.91 -53.99 15.48
C PRO A 229 -75.20 -54.42 16.21
N SER A 230 -75.22 -55.62 16.80
CA SER A 230 -76.29 -56.15 17.64
C SER A 230 -76.35 -55.53 19.06
N PHE A 231 -75.24 -54.95 19.57
CA PHE A 231 -75.20 -54.26 20.87
C PHE A 231 -75.35 -52.73 20.77
N THR A 232 -75.29 -52.18 19.56
CA THR A 232 -75.81 -50.84 19.26
C THR A 232 -77.15 -50.99 18.59
N ALA A 233 -78.16 -51.42 19.36
CA ALA A 233 -79.51 -51.04 19.00
C ALA A 233 -79.50 -49.52 18.81
N PRO A 234 -79.94 -48.98 17.66
CA PRO A 234 -80.21 -47.57 17.57
C PRO A 234 -81.35 -47.36 18.58
N GLU A 235 -81.03 -46.83 19.76
CA GLU A 235 -82.01 -46.03 20.45
C GLU A 235 -82.40 -44.99 19.42
N GLN A 236 -83.63 -45.16 18.93
CA GLN A 236 -84.18 -44.42 17.82
C GLN A 236 -83.86 -42.95 18.08
N ALA A 237 -83.13 -42.34 17.14
CA ALA A 237 -83.02 -40.90 17.09
C ALA A 237 -84.45 -40.37 17.13
N GLY A 238 -84.86 -39.87 18.29
CA GLY A 238 -86.06 -39.07 18.41
C GLY A 238 -85.97 -37.96 17.37
N PRO A 239 -87.12 -37.52 16.82
CA PRO A 239 -87.11 -36.50 15.78
C PRO A 239 -86.26 -35.32 16.23
N SER A 240 -85.32 -34.91 15.38
CA SER A 240 -84.42 -33.78 15.60
C SER A 240 -85.15 -32.64 16.30
N GLU A 241 -84.74 -32.29 17.51
CA GLU A 241 -85.23 -31.07 18.17
C GLU A 241 -84.91 -29.88 17.24
N PRO A 242 -85.90 -29.12 16.76
CA PRO A 242 -85.64 -28.00 15.85
C PRO A 242 -84.94 -26.88 16.63
N GLY A 243 -83.61 -26.83 16.58
CA GLY A 243 -82.83 -25.72 17.16
C GLY A 243 -81.36 -26.00 17.48
N LYS A 244 -80.91 -27.25 17.58
CA LYS A 244 -79.50 -27.57 17.87
C LYS A 244 -78.71 -27.80 16.59
N ARG A 245 -77.45 -27.32 16.54
CA ARG A 245 -76.64 -27.38 15.32
C ARG A 245 -76.18 -28.83 15.09
N PRO A 246 -76.09 -29.30 13.84
CA PRO A 246 -75.83 -30.71 13.52
C PRO A 246 -74.46 -31.25 14.01
N TRP A 247 -73.53 -30.38 14.39
CA TRP A 247 -72.24 -30.76 14.98
C TRP A 247 -72.30 -30.96 16.51
N GLU A 248 -73.38 -30.56 17.17
CA GLU A 248 -73.59 -30.71 18.63
C GLU A 248 -74.27 -32.03 18.98
N THR A 249 -74.92 -32.70 18.03
CA THR A 249 -75.74 -33.90 18.27
C THR A 249 -75.06 -35.20 17.86
N ASN A 250 -74.06 -35.17 16.98
CA ASN A 250 -73.32 -36.37 16.57
C ASN A 250 -71.84 -36.06 16.28
N LYS A 251 -70.93 -36.97 16.68
CA LYS A 251 -69.48 -36.90 16.43
C LYS A 251 -69.17 -36.80 14.93
N THR A 252 -69.95 -37.46 14.07
CA THR A 252 -69.83 -37.37 12.62
C THR A 252 -70.19 -35.98 12.08
N GLY A 253 -71.15 -35.31 12.72
CA GLY A 253 -71.51 -33.93 12.42
C GLY A 253 -70.39 -32.94 12.76
N TYR A 254 -69.70 -33.13 13.89
CA TYR A 254 -68.52 -32.33 14.25
C TYR A 254 -67.38 -32.50 13.24
N ILE A 255 -67.11 -33.74 12.81
CA ILE A 255 -66.05 -34.00 11.83
C ILE A 255 -66.35 -33.31 10.49
N ASN A 256 -67.58 -33.42 9.98
CA ASN A 256 -67.96 -32.76 8.73
C ASN A 256 -67.89 -31.23 8.85
N TRP A 257 -68.34 -30.67 9.98
CA TRP A 257 -68.23 -29.24 10.25
C TRP A 257 -66.77 -28.78 10.35
N ALA A 258 -65.89 -29.54 11.01
CA ALA A 258 -64.48 -29.20 11.16
C ALA A 258 -63.73 -29.26 9.82
N VAL A 259 -64.04 -30.25 8.98
CA VAL A 259 -63.50 -30.34 7.61
C VAL A 259 -63.99 -29.16 6.76
N GLU A 260 -65.27 -28.80 6.88
CA GLU A 260 -65.84 -27.65 6.17
C GLU A 260 -65.19 -26.33 6.61
N GLN A 261 -64.93 -26.14 7.90
CA GLN A 261 -64.18 -24.99 8.42
C GLN A 261 -62.73 -24.95 7.93
N LEU A 262 -62.06 -26.09 7.83
CA LEU A 262 -60.68 -26.17 7.33
C LEU A 262 -60.62 -25.80 5.85
N MET A 263 -61.59 -26.27 5.06
CA MET A 263 -61.75 -25.92 3.65
C MET A 263 -62.09 -24.44 3.46
N LEU A 264 -62.95 -23.87 4.31
CA LEU A 264 -63.26 -22.43 4.30
C LEU A 264 -62.03 -21.59 4.62
N ARG A 265 -61.20 -21.99 5.60
CA ARG A 265 -59.98 -21.28 5.97
C ARG A 265 -58.89 -21.36 4.90
N ALA A 266 -58.79 -22.50 4.20
CA ALA A 266 -57.93 -22.64 3.03
C ALA A 266 -58.42 -21.76 1.86
N LYS A 267 -59.74 -21.64 1.69
CA LYS A 267 -60.36 -20.80 0.64
C LYS A 267 -60.28 -19.31 0.96
N GLU A 268 -60.34 -18.92 2.23
CA GLU A 268 -60.11 -17.55 2.72
C GLU A 268 -58.64 -17.17 2.60
N LYS A 269 -57.69 -18.06 2.91
CA LYS A 269 -56.27 -17.83 2.59
C LYS A 269 -56.01 -17.70 1.09
N ALA A 270 -56.82 -18.33 0.25
CA ALA A 270 -56.72 -18.21 -1.21
C ALA A 270 -57.45 -16.97 -1.78
N LYS A 271 -58.48 -16.44 -1.10
CA LYS A 271 -59.28 -15.29 -1.57
C LYS A 271 -58.98 -13.97 -0.87
N GLY A 272 -58.42 -14.00 0.34
CA GLY A 272 -58.07 -12.85 1.16
C GLY A 272 -56.58 -12.66 1.23
N GLU A 273 -55.93 -12.38 0.09
CA GLU A 273 -54.63 -11.71 0.00
C GLU A 273 -54.34 -11.29 -1.45
N GLY A 274 -55.10 -10.29 -1.92
CA GLY A 274 -54.51 -9.27 -2.77
C GLY A 274 -53.57 -8.43 -1.89
N GLY A 275 -52.29 -8.80 -1.88
CA GLY A 275 -51.24 -8.12 -1.13
C GLY A 275 -50.66 -8.94 0.02
N PHE A 276 -49.82 -9.93 -0.31
CA PHE A 276 -48.86 -10.49 0.63
C PHE A 276 -47.44 -10.36 0.08
N GLY A 277 -46.61 -9.64 0.82
CA GLY A 277 -45.17 -9.62 0.64
C GLY A 277 -44.61 -11.03 0.85
N GLU A 278 -43.96 -11.54 -0.20
CA GLU A 278 -42.57 -12.00 -0.15
C GLU A 278 -42.13 -12.65 1.18
N GLY A 279 -42.74 -13.79 1.54
CA GLY A 279 -42.34 -14.52 2.76
C GLY A 279 -42.63 -16.01 2.76
N SER A 280 -43.74 -16.46 2.16
CA SER A 280 -44.12 -17.88 2.19
C SER A 280 -43.79 -18.66 0.90
N SER A 281 -43.45 -17.96 -0.20
CA SER A 281 -42.85 -18.57 -1.40
C SER A 281 -41.39 -19.01 -1.15
N ALA A 282 -40.71 -18.36 -0.20
CA ALA A 282 -39.32 -18.65 0.13
C ALA A 282 -39.12 -20.06 0.70
N VAL A 283 -40.04 -20.63 1.50
CA VAL A 283 -39.80 -21.95 2.11
C VAL A 283 -39.98 -23.10 1.10
N GLY A 284 -40.89 -22.96 0.13
CA GLY A 284 -41.06 -23.92 -0.96
C GLY A 284 -39.97 -23.80 -2.03
N ALA A 285 -39.54 -22.59 -2.37
CA ALA A 285 -38.46 -22.35 -3.33
C ALA A 285 -37.08 -22.70 -2.75
N VAL A 286 -36.83 -22.48 -1.45
CA VAL A 286 -35.57 -22.84 -0.77
C VAL A 286 -35.43 -24.36 -0.61
N ALA A 287 -36.52 -25.11 -0.45
CA ALA A 287 -36.47 -26.58 -0.45
C ALA A 287 -36.13 -27.17 -1.84
N ALA A 288 -36.50 -26.47 -2.92
CA ALA A 288 -36.17 -26.85 -4.29
C ALA A 288 -34.76 -26.37 -4.72
N SER A 289 -34.31 -25.19 -4.26
CA SER A 289 -32.98 -24.66 -4.59
C SER A 289 -31.85 -25.26 -3.75
N ALA A 290 -32.14 -25.87 -2.60
CA ALA A 290 -31.14 -26.58 -1.79
C ALA A 290 -30.59 -27.86 -2.46
N TYR A 291 -31.24 -28.38 -3.51
CA TYR A 291 -30.77 -29.54 -4.28
C TYR A 291 -30.07 -29.14 -5.60
N GLY A 292 -29.96 -27.85 -5.93
CA GLY A 292 -29.44 -27.38 -7.22
C GLY A 292 -28.08 -26.66 -7.17
N VAL A 293 -27.52 -26.34 -6.01
CA VAL A 293 -26.27 -25.57 -5.93
C VAL A 293 -25.07 -26.52 -6.02
N GLY A 294 -24.58 -26.74 -7.24
CA GLY A 294 -23.43 -27.62 -7.47
C GLY A 294 -22.77 -27.56 -8.85
N SER A 295 -23.17 -26.68 -9.76
CA SER A 295 -22.48 -26.50 -11.05
C SER A 295 -21.65 -25.23 -11.08
N ALA A 296 -20.49 -25.28 -11.74
CA ALA A 296 -19.59 -24.15 -11.97
C ALA A 296 -20.26 -22.99 -12.74
N ASP A 297 -21.35 -23.28 -13.45
CA ASP A 297 -22.12 -22.30 -14.21
C ASP A 297 -22.90 -21.33 -13.31
N ASP A 298 -23.34 -21.78 -12.13
CA ASP A 298 -24.06 -20.93 -11.17
C ASP A 298 -23.11 -19.93 -10.49
N VAL A 299 -21.84 -20.32 -10.31
CA VAL A 299 -20.79 -19.43 -9.80
C VAL A 299 -20.46 -18.34 -10.84
N LYS A 300 -20.51 -18.68 -12.13
CA LYS A 300 -20.32 -17.73 -13.23
C LYS A 300 -21.48 -16.73 -13.33
N ALA A 301 -22.71 -17.19 -13.22
CA ALA A 301 -23.90 -16.32 -13.24
C ALA A 301 -23.95 -15.33 -12.06
N VAL A 302 -23.54 -15.77 -10.87
CA VAL A 302 -23.47 -14.88 -9.69
C VAL A 302 -22.33 -13.86 -9.80
N LEU A 303 -21.21 -14.23 -10.45
CA LEU A 303 -20.11 -13.31 -10.76
C LEU A 303 -20.50 -12.27 -11.82
N GLU A 304 -21.27 -12.65 -12.83
CA GLU A 304 -21.80 -11.74 -13.86
C GLU A 304 -22.86 -10.77 -13.30
N LEU A 305 -23.63 -11.19 -12.28
CA LEU A 305 -24.61 -10.33 -11.61
C LEU A 305 -24.00 -9.36 -10.60
N THR A 306 -22.83 -9.68 -10.03
CA THR A 306 -22.17 -8.84 -9.00
C THR A 306 -21.02 -7.99 -9.54
N GLY A 307 -20.36 -8.41 -10.61
CA GLY A 307 -19.37 -7.63 -11.35
C GLY A 307 -19.95 -7.14 -12.66
N GLY A 308 -20.51 -5.93 -12.65
CA GLY A 308 -21.16 -5.34 -13.82
C GLY A 308 -20.35 -5.46 -15.12
N SER A 309 -21.08 -5.54 -16.24
CA SER A 309 -20.63 -5.68 -17.65
C SER A 309 -19.37 -4.87 -18.04
N GLU A 310 -19.05 -3.79 -17.33
CA GLU A 310 -17.87 -2.95 -17.55
C GLU A 310 -16.54 -3.60 -17.15
N ALA A 311 -16.51 -4.57 -16.22
CA ALA A 311 -15.25 -5.22 -15.80
C ALA A 311 -14.78 -6.32 -16.77
N LEU A 312 -15.70 -6.96 -17.50
CA LEU A 312 -15.39 -8.01 -18.48
C LEU A 312 -14.93 -7.43 -19.82
N ALA A 313 -15.54 -6.32 -20.27
CA ALA A 313 -15.08 -5.60 -21.47
C ALA A 313 -13.64 -5.07 -21.34
N GLY A 314 -13.23 -4.69 -20.11
CA GLY A 314 -11.86 -4.24 -19.82
C GLY A 314 -10.81 -5.35 -19.76
N LEU A 315 -11.21 -6.62 -19.66
CA LEU A 315 -10.29 -7.77 -19.63
C LEU A 315 -10.08 -8.35 -21.04
N GLU A 316 -11.10 -8.37 -21.88
CA GLU A 316 -10.96 -8.78 -23.29
C GLU A 316 -10.17 -7.74 -24.10
N GLY A 317 -10.33 -6.45 -23.83
CA GLY A 317 -9.52 -5.40 -24.46
C GLY A 317 -8.03 -5.41 -24.09
N ARG A 318 -7.69 -5.97 -22.93
CA ARG A 318 -6.29 -6.06 -22.45
C ARG A 318 -5.54 -7.27 -23.00
N GLN A 319 -6.24 -8.39 -23.21
CA GLN A 319 -5.65 -9.59 -23.82
C GLN A 319 -5.30 -9.36 -25.30
N SER A 320 -6.13 -8.61 -26.04
CA SER A 320 -5.86 -8.25 -27.44
C SER A 320 -4.68 -7.27 -27.62
N GLN A 321 -4.37 -6.45 -26.60
CA GLN A 321 -3.21 -5.54 -26.62
C GLN A 321 -1.90 -6.24 -26.23
N GLU A 322 -1.93 -7.27 -25.38
CA GLU A 322 -0.72 -8.07 -25.08
C GLU A 322 -0.33 -8.97 -26.28
N GLU A 323 -1.28 -9.56 -27.02
CA GLU A 323 -0.96 -10.37 -28.21
C GLU A 323 -0.45 -9.55 -29.42
N GLN A 324 -0.80 -8.26 -29.51
CA GLN A 324 -0.27 -7.36 -30.56
C GLN A 324 1.14 -6.81 -30.26
N MET A 325 1.60 -6.83 -29.00
CA MET A 325 2.95 -6.38 -28.62
C MET A 325 3.99 -7.49 -28.69
N ASP A 326 3.58 -8.77 -28.65
CA ASP A 326 4.47 -9.93 -28.79
C ASP A 326 4.72 -10.33 -30.27
N THR A 327 4.13 -9.61 -31.23
CA THR A 327 4.26 -9.88 -32.68
C THR A 327 4.97 -8.76 -33.46
N GLN A 328 5.63 -7.82 -32.78
CA GLN A 328 6.57 -6.85 -33.37
C GLN A 328 7.96 -6.97 -32.75
#